data_AF-A0A6N2V053-F1
#
_entry.id   AF-A0A6N2V053-F1
#
_cell.length_a   1.000
_cell.length_b   1.000
_cell.length_c   1.000
_cell.angle_alpha   90.00
_cell.angle_beta   90.00
_cell.angle_gamma   90.00
#
_symmetry.space_group_name_H-M   'P 1'
#
loop_
_entity.id
_entity.type
_entity.pdbx_description
1 polymer ?
#
loop_
_entity_poly.entity_id
_entity_poly.type
_entity_poly.pdbx_seq_one_letter_code
_entity_poly.pdbx_strand_id
1 'polypeptide(L)'
;METSGGTSAVSLPRVGLEERGTPMLDARTARILAEENEKGYEARWRREMVERCEKNIEKAVNEGRLHAVLFVGGLDDAKREALKVMRERGFEIGEEVWREGLFKYQDVYIARW
;
A
#
# COMPACT_ATOMS: atom_id res chain seq x y z
N MET A 1 59.65 -28.89 -45.97
CA MET A 1 58.80 -29.77 -45.14
C MET A 1 59.17 -29.47 -43.70
N GLU A 2 58.23 -28.94 -42.93
CA GLU A 2 58.00 -29.06 -41.47
C GLU A 2 57.08 -27.89 -41.07
N THR A 3 55.98 -28.24 -40.40
CA THR A 3 54.80 -27.42 -40.11
C THR A 3 54.70 -27.18 -38.61
N SER A 4 54.38 -25.95 -38.20
CA SER A 4 53.69 -25.61 -36.93
C SER A 4 53.57 -24.09 -36.87
N GLY A 5 52.42 -23.43 -36.81
CA GLY A 5 51.19 -23.79 -36.11
C GLY A 5 51.22 -23.16 -34.72
N GLY A 6 50.81 -21.90 -34.59
CA GLY A 6 50.80 -21.19 -33.31
C GLY A 6 50.22 -19.79 -33.38
N THR A 7 48.89 -19.70 -33.47
CA THR A 7 48.12 -18.48 -33.24
C THR A 7 48.34 -18.01 -31.80
N SER A 8 49.02 -16.87 -31.62
CA SER A 8 49.27 -16.28 -30.30
C SER A 8 47.99 -15.67 -29.75
N ALA A 9 47.38 -16.35 -28.77
CA ALA A 9 46.18 -15.91 -28.08
C ALA A 9 46.54 -14.89 -26.99
N VAL A 10 45.97 -13.69 -27.15
CA VAL A 10 45.52 -12.69 -26.17
C VAL A 10 46.00 -12.84 -24.71
N SER A 11 46.58 -11.77 -24.18
CA SER A 11 46.47 -11.42 -22.76
C SER A 11 46.01 -9.97 -22.63
N LEU A 12 44.68 -9.79 -22.57
CA LEU A 12 44.10 -8.54 -22.07
C LEU A 12 44.24 -8.54 -20.55
N PRO A 13 44.61 -7.41 -19.92
CA PRO A 13 44.68 -7.35 -18.46
C PRO A 13 43.29 -7.64 -17.90
N ARG A 14 43.21 -8.64 -17.00
CA ARG A 14 42.02 -8.90 -16.20
C ARG A 14 41.73 -7.64 -15.38
N VAL A 15 40.83 -6.81 -15.87
CA VAL A 15 40.09 -5.84 -15.06
C VAL A 15 39.55 -6.62 -13.89
N GLY A 16 40.04 -6.30 -12.69
CA GLY A 16 39.48 -6.79 -11.46
C GLY A 16 38.00 -6.48 -11.48
N LEU A 17 37.18 -7.53 -11.48
CA LEU A 17 35.83 -7.45 -10.99
C LEU A 17 35.97 -7.01 -9.54
N GLU A 18 35.96 -5.70 -9.30
CA GLU A 18 35.53 -5.17 -8.03
C GLU A 18 34.11 -5.69 -7.85
N GLU A 19 34.00 -6.82 -7.15
CA GLU A 19 32.80 -7.19 -6.44
C GLU A 19 32.35 -5.95 -5.68
N ARG A 20 31.42 -5.19 -6.25
CA ARG A 20 30.50 -4.39 -5.46
C ARG A 20 29.65 -5.38 -4.70
N GLY A 21 30.24 -5.97 -3.67
CA GLY A 21 29.53 -6.73 -2.66
C GLY A 21 28.47 -5.79 -2.14
N THR A 22 27.21 -6.09 -2.47
CA THR A 22 26.10 -5.53 -1.71
C THR A 22 26.42 -5.88 -0.26
N PRO A 23 26.52 -4.93 0.67
CA PRO A 23 26.85 -5.26 2.05
C PRO A 23 25.82 -6.29 2.49
N MET A 24 26.29 -7.50 2.79
CA MET A 24 25.43 -8.61 3.14
C MET A 24 24.77 -8.22 4.45
N LEU A 25 23.55 -7.69 4.33
CA LEU A 25 22.81 -7.13 5.45
C LEU A 25 22.66 -8.27 6.47
N ASP A 26 23.20 -8.10 7.67
CA ASP A 26 23.12 -9.16 8.66
C ASP A 26 21.64 -9.48 8.93
N ALA A 27 21.33 -10.74 9.21
CA ALA A 27 19.94 -11.21 9.29
C ALA A 27 19.09 -10.42 10.30
N ARG A 28 19.72 -9.81 11.32
CA ARG A 28 19.02 -8.96 12.29
C ARG A 28 18.70 -7.59 11.68
N THR A 29 19.63 -6.94 11.00
CA THR A 29 19.39 -5.68 10.29
C THR A 29 18.36 -5.84 9.17
N ALA A 30 18.41 -6.95 8.41
CA ALA A 30 17.39 -7.27 7.41
C ALA A 30 15.99 -7.39 8.00
N ARG A 31 15.88 -8.05 9.17
CA ARG A 31 14.61 -8.18 9.88
C ARG A 31 14.07 -6.83 10.37
N ILE A 32 14.93 -5.97 10.90
CA ILE A 32 14.54 -4.63 11.37
C ILE A 32 14.02 -3.79 10.20
N LEU A 33 14.74 -3.73 9.08
CA LEU A 33 14.30 -2.96 7.91
C LEU A 33 13.00 -3.50 7.31
N ALA A 34 12.80 -4.82 7.29
CA ALA A 34 11.56 -5.42 6.84
C ALA A 34 10.38 -5.02 7.75
N GLU A 35 10.57 -5.05 9.06
CA GLU A 35 9.56 -4.62 10.05
C GLU A 35 9.25 -3.12 9.95
N GLU A 36 10.27 -2.28 9.78
CA GLU A 36 10.08 -0.84 9.57
C GLU A 36 9.37 -0.53 8.26
N ASN A 37 9.67 -1.29 7.19
CA ASN A 37 9.00 -1.14 5.91
C ASN A 37 7.53 -1.59 5.99
N GLU A 38 7.24 -2.70 6.69
CA GLU A 38 5.87 -3.16 6.94
C GLU A 38 5.08 -2.14 7.77
N LYS A 39 5.66 -1.63 8.87
CA LYS A 39 5.06 -0.54 9.66
C LYS A 39 4.83 0.71 8.82
N GLY A 40 5.78 1.06 7.97
CA GLY A 40 5.67 2.18 7.04
C GLY A 40 4.57 1.97 6.00
N TYR A 41 4.41 0.75 5.50
CA TYR A 41 3.34 0.38 4.57
C TYR A 41 1.97 0.48 5.25
N GLU A 42 1.81 -0.10 6.43
CA GLU A 42 0.58 -0.02 7.24
C GLU A 42 0.18 1.43 7.55
N ALA A 43 1.14 2.27 7.94
CA ALA A 43 0.89 3.68 8.21
C ALA A 43 0.45 4.46 6.96
N ARG A 44 1.06 4.18 5.80
CA ARG A 44 0.64 4.77 4.52
C ARG A 44 -0.78 4.31 4.15
N TRP A 45 -1.05 3.02 4.30
CA TRP A 45 -2.35 2.43 3.98
C TRP A 45 -3.48 3.03 4.83
N ARG A 46 -3.27 3.21 6.13
CA ARG A 46 -4.25 3.88 7.01
C ARG A 46 -4.52 5.32 6.60
N ARG A 47 -3.48 6.07 6.21
CA ARG A 47 -3.65 7.45 5.69
C ARG A 47 -4.47 7.47 4.40
N GLU A 48 -4.22 6.53 3.50
CA GLU A 48 -4.95 6.41 2.25
C GLU A 48 -6.45 6.14 2.49
N MET A 49 -6.80 5.32 3.48
CA MET A 49 -8.21 5.08 3.85
C MET A 49 -8.90 6.35 4.38
N VAL A 50 -8.19 7.18 5.15
CA VAL A 50 -8.69 8.47 5.63
C VAL A 50 -8.89 9.43 4.46
N GLU A 51 -7.90 9.58 3.58
CA GLU A 51 -7.97 10.46 2.42
C GLU A 51 -9.12 10.07 1.47
N ARG A 52 -9.36 8.76 1.31
CA ARG A 52 -10.50 8.26 0.52
C ARG A 52 -11.85 8.65 1.13
N CYS A 53 -11.98 8.62 2.45
CA CYS A 53 -13.19 9.10 3.13
C CYS A 53 -13.40 10.59 2.88
N GLU A 54 -12.34 11.40 3.03
CA GLU A 54 -12.39 12.85 2.80
C GLU A 54 -12.86 13.17 1.38
N LYS A 55 -12.28 12.50 0.36
CA LYS A 55 -12.66 12.67 -1.05
C LYS A 55 -14.12 12.29 -1.30
N ASN A 56 -14.61 11.23 -0.67
CA ASN A 56 -16.01 10.82 -0.79
C ASN A 56 -16.96 11.86 -0.18
N ILE A 57 -16.59 12.42 0.97
CA ILE A 57 -17.35 13.48 1.64
C ILE A 57 -17.35 14.76 0.79
N GLU A 58 -16.18 15.22 0.34
CA GLU A 58 -16.06 16.40 -0.52
C GLU A 58 -16.92 16.27 -1.78
N LYS A 59 -16.86 15.11 -2.43
CA LYS A 59 -17.70 14.81 -3.59
C LYS A 59 -19.19 14.88 -3.25
N ALA A 60 -19.61 14.27 -2.16
CA ALA A 60 -21.01 14.25 -1.76
C ALA A 60 -21.53 15.66 -1.40
N VAL A 61 -20.70 16.48 -0.74
CA VAL A 61 -20.99 17.90 -0.46
C VAL A 61 -21.12 18.68 -1.76
N ASN A 62 -20.19 18.52 -2.71
CA ASN A 62 -20.23 19.19 -4.01
C ASN A 62 -21.45 18.80 -4.85
N GLU A 63 -21.96 17.59 -4.67
CA GLU A 63 -23.20 17.10 -5.29
C GLU A 63 -24.48 17.50 -4.53
N GLY A 64 -24.36 18.23 -3.41
CA GLY A 64 -25.49 18.68 -2.59
C GLY A 64 -26.17 17.56 -1.79
N ARG A 65 -25.47 16.45 -1.53
CA ARG A 65 -25.99 15.37 -0.69
C ARG A 65 -25.89 15.76 0.79
N LEU A 66 -26.64 15.07 1.65
CA LEU A 66 -26.58 15.22 3.12
C LEU A 66 -25.76 14.12 3.80
N HIS A 67 -25.26 13.18 3.01
CA HIS A 67 -24.49 12.05 3.49
C HIS A 67 -23.52 11.55 2.42
N ALA A 68 -22.45 10.89 2.86
CA ALA A 68 -21.44 10.29 1.99
C ALA A 68 -21.23 8.83 2.35
N VAL A 69 -21.23 7.96 1.36
CA VAL A 69 -20.83 6.56 1.54
C VAL A 69 -19.30 6.51 1.67
N LEU A 70 -18.80 5.99 2.77
CA LEU A 70 -17.37 5.85 3.04
C LEU A 70 -16.87 4.48 2.59
N PHE A 71 -17.50 3.41 3.08
CA PHE A 71 -17.12 2.04 2.78
C PHE A 71 -18.34 1.17 2.50
N VAL A 72 -18.13 0.16 1.66
CA VAL A 72 -19.12 -0.86 1.31
C VAL A 72 -18.46 -2.23 1.54
N GLY A 73 -19.19 -3.14 2.17
CA GLY A 73 -18.71 -4.44 2.62
C GLY A 73 -17.93 -4.38 3.94
N GLY A 74 -17.18 -5.45 4.21
CA GLY A 74 -16.55 -5.68 5.51
C GLY A 74 -15.57 -4.58 5.97
N LEU A 75 -15.51 -4.44 7.30
CA LEU A 75 -14.70 -3.46 8.00
C LEU A 75 -13.38 -4.06 8.53
N ASP A 76 -12.29 -3.87 7.79
CA ASP A 76 -10.94 -4.15 8.27
C ASP A 76 -10.43 -3.09 9.25
N ASP A 77 -9.29 -3.34 9.88
CA ASP A 77 -8.72 -2.45 10.90
C ASP A 77 -8.39 -1.05 10.35
N ALA A 78 -7.91 -0.95 9.11
CA ALA A 78 -7.59 0.32 8.49
C ALA A 78 -8.85 1.16 8.22
N LYS A 79 -9.93 0.52 7.75
CA LYS A 79 -11.24 1.17 7.61
C LYS A 79 -11.79 1.60 8.97
N ARG A 80 -11.65 0.76 10.01
CA ARG A 80 -12.11 1.09 11.36
C ARG A 80 -11.37 2.30 11.94
N GLU A 81 -10.06 2.36 11.75
CA GLU A 81 -9.24 3.52 12.11
C GLU A 81 -9.70 4.78 11.35
N ALA A 82 -9.92 4.67 10.04
CA ALA A 82 -10.41 5.79 9.25
C ALA A 82 -11.77 6.31 9.72
N LEU A 83 -12.71 5.40 10.05
CA LEU A 83 -14.01 5.79 10.62
C LEU A 83 -13.89 6.51 11.97
N LYS A 84 -12.94 6.10 12.83
CA LYS A 84 -12.66 6.84 14.09
C LYS A 84 -12.20 8.26 13.81
N VAL A 85 -11.26 8.43 12.87
CA VAL A 85 -10.78 9.75 12.45
C VAL A 85 -11.92 10.62 11.92
N MET A 86 -12.84 10.04 11.14
CA MET A 86 -14.03 10.79 10.67
C MET A 86 -14.95 11.20 11.83
N ARG A 87 -15.16 10.32 12.82
CA ARG A 87 -15.94 10.68 14.03
C ARG A 87 -15.28 11.80 14.83
N GLU A 88 -13.97 11.75 15.01
CA GLU A 88 -13.20 12.81 15.71
C GLU A 88 -13.30 14.16 15.00
N ARG A 89 -13.52 14.16 13.68
CA ARG A 89 -13.76 15.35 12.87
C ARG A 89 -15.21 15.85 12.91
N GLY A 90 -16.08 15.18 13.66
CA GLY A 90 -17.46 15.60 13.88
C GLY A 90 -18.49 14.96 12.95
N PHE A 91 -18.11 14.01 12.10
CA PHE A 91 -19.06 13.29 11.25
C PHE A 91 -19.82 12.23 12.06
N GLU A 92 -21.14 12.18 11.88
CA GLU A 92 -21.93 11.06 12.39
C GLU A 92 -21.76 9.86 11.45
N ILE A 93 -21.19 8.76 11.96
CA ILE A 93 -20.96 7.55 11.17
C ILE A 93 -22.04 6.52 11.46
N GLY A 94 -22.94 6.32 10.49
CA GLY A 94 -23.94 5.27 10.48
C GLY A 94 -23.46 4.00 9.78
N GLU A 95 -23.98 2.87 10.23
CA GLU A 95 -23.86 1.57 9.57
C GLU A 95 -25.25 1.18 9.06
N GLU A 96 -25.36 0.93 7.76
CA GLU A 96 -26.59 0.52 7.10
C GLU A 96 -26.33 -0.77 6.32
N VAL A 97 -27.32 -1.67 6.25
CA VAL A 97 -27.21 -2.88 5.43
C VAL A 97 -27.95 -2.64 4.12
N TRP A 98 -27.21 -2.56 3.02
CA TRP A 98 -27.79 -2.36 1.69
C TRP A 98 -27.93 -3.67 0.94
N ARG A 99 -29.05 -3.84 0.24
CA ARG A 99 -29.34 -5.04 -0.54
C ARG A 99 -28.89 -4.84 -1.99
N GLU A 100 -27.89 -5.62 -2.42
CA GLU A 100 -27.54 -5.79 -3.83
C GLU A 100 -28.25 -7.01 -4.42
N GLY A 101 -29.32 -6.77 -5.18
CA GLY A 101 -30.07 -7.84 -5.85
C GLY A 101 -30.83 -8.76 -4.89
N LEU A 102 -31.13 -10.00 -5.31
CA LEU A 102 -32.04 -10.87 -4.56
C LEU A 102 -31.46 -11.45 -3.26
N PHE A 103 -30.13 -11.60 -3.14
CA PHE A 103 -29.52 -12.37 -2.04
C PHE A 103 -28.22 -11.79 -1.45
N LYS A 104 -27.72 -10.63 -1.91
CA LYS A 104 -26.50 -10.04 -1.35
C LYS A 104 -26.84 -8.85 -0.48
N TYR A 105 -26.37 -8.89 0.75
CA TYR A 105 -26.42 -7.79 1.70
C TYR A 105 -24.99 -7.32 1.93
N GLN A 106 -24.78 -6.01 1.86
CA GLN A 106 -23.48 -5.41 2.16
C GLN A 106 -23.65 -4.38 3.25
N ASP A 107 -22.77 -4.42 4.24
CA ASP A 107 -22.66 -3.37 5.23
C ASP A 107 -22.12 -2.12 4.54
N VAL A 108 -22.76 -0.99 4.78
CA VAL A 108 -22.44 0.30 4.18
C VAL A 108 -22.25 1.30 5.30
N TYR A 109 -21.08 1.91 5.33
CA TYR A 109 -20.71 2.88 6.33
C TYR A 109 -20.83 4.27 5.74
N ILE A 110 -21.64 5.12 6.37
CA ILE A 110 -22.06 6.41 5.83
C ILE A 110 -21.70 7.50 6.82
N ALA A 111 -21.11 8.60 6.34
CA ALA A 111 -20.91 9.83 7.09
C ALA A 111 -22.06 10.81 6.85
N ARG A 112 -22.55 11.46 7.90
CA ARG A 112 -23.52 12.56 7.88
C ARG A 112 -22.89 13.79 8.56
N TRP A 113 -23.29 14.98 8.14
CA TRP A 113 -22.80 16.27 8.63
C TRP A 113 -23.93 17.28 8.82
#